data_AF-T1BHA3-F1
#
_entry.id   AF-T1BHA3-F1
#
_cell.length_a   1.000
_cell.length_b   1.000
_cell.length_c   1.000
_cell.angle_alpha   90.00
_cell.angle_beta   90.00
_cell.angle_gamma   90.00
#
_symmetry.space_group_name_H-M   'P 1'
#
loop_
_entity.id
_entity.type
_entity.pdbx_description
1 polymer ?
#
loop_
_entity_poly.entity_id
_entity_poly.type
_entity_poly.pdbx_seq_one_letter_code
_entity_poly.pdbx_strand_id
1 'polypeptide(L)'
;MAHANRLLHERLTLPPGYTYKWSGQYQFEMQAKQRLELILPVVFVVIFLLLYLLFHSVAEAALLFFPAFFALIGGLLLQWLLGYEFSVAVAVGYIALFGIAVETAVVMMVYLRGALEERLKSHHALTREELEAAAIDGAVLRLRPVLMTVCAVIGSLAPILWETGIGSDV
;
A
#
# COMPACT_ATOMS: atom_id res chain seq x y z
N MET A 1 22.22 15.38 5.14
CA MET A 1 21.81 16.81 5.09
C MET A 1 21.15 17.32 6.38
N ALA A 2 20.35 16.53 7.10
CA ALA A 2 19.71 16.95 8.37
C ALA A 2 20.73 17.38 9.47
N HIS A 3 21.88 16.70 9.57
CA HIS A 3 22.96 17.07 10.49
C HIS A 3 23.63 18.42 10.13
N ALA A 4 23.77 18.72 8.84
CA ALA A 4 24.37 19.98 8.36
C ALA A 4 23.47 21.19 8.65
N ASN A 5 22.15 21.02 8.51
CA ASN A 5 21.18 22.08 8.81
C ASN A 5 21.15 22.45 10.31
N ARG A 6 21.35 21.45 11.18
CA ARG A 6 21.47 21.64 12.65
C ARG A 6 22.74 22.43 13.01
N LEU A 7 23.87 22.07 12.43
CA LEU A 7 25.16 22.75 12.61
C LEU A 7 25.16 24.19 12.06
N LEU A 8 24.50 24.43 10.94
CA LEU A 8 24.36 25.77 10.36
C LEU A 8 23.46 26.67 11.22
N HIS A 9 22.37 26.16 11.77
CA HIS A 9 21.50 26.93 12.68
C HIS A 9 22.19 27.31 14.00
N GLU A 10 23.09 26.46 14.53
CA GLU A 10 23.82 26.74 15.77
C GLU A 10 25.03 27.65 15.59
N ARG A 11 25.61 27.72 14.38
CA ARG A 11 26.90 28.42 14.14
C ARG A 11 26.80 29.65 13.23
N LEU A 12 25.71 29.87 12.50
CA LEU A 12 25.55 31.02 11.60
C LEU A 12 24.46 31.98 12.08
N THR A 13 24.88 33.08 12.69
CA THR A 13 24.08 34.30 12.84
C THR A 13 24.13 35.10 11.53
N LEU A 14 23.09 34.95 10.70
CA LEU A 14 22.96 35.70 9.46
C LEU A 14 22.62 37.18 9.74
N PRO A 15 23.33 38.15 9.15
CA PRO A 15 22.99 39.56 9.28
C PRO A 15 21.61 39.86 8.67
N PRO A 16 20.88 40.87 9.20
CA PRO A 16 19.54 41.20 8.74
C PRO A 16 19.54 41.53 7.24
N GLY A 17 18.67 40.84 6.48
CA GLY A 17 18.56 40.98 5.03
C GLY A 17 19.10 39.79 4.21
N TYR A 18 19.81 38.84 4.83
CA TYR A 18 20.27 37.62 4.16
C TYR A 18 19.41 36.41 4.51
N THR A 19 18.88 35.73 3.50
CA THR A 19 18.18 34.45 3.63
C THR A 19 19.01 33.34 3.01
N TYR A 20 19.13 32.20 3.69
CA TYR A 20 19.72 31.00 3.09
C TYR A 20 18.60 30.09 2.58
N LYS A 21 18.78 29.53 1.38
CA LYS A 21 17.87 28.54 0.82
C LYS A 21 18.70 27.47 0.14
N TRP A 22 18.54 26.21 0.55
CA TRP A 22 19.19 25.08 -0.10
C TRP A 22 18.72 25.01 -1.56
N SER A 23 19.61 25.08 -2.54
CA SER A 23 19.32 25.01 -3.98
C SER A 23 19.82 23.67 -4.55
N GLY A 24 19.08 23.06 -5.49
CA GLY A 24 19.42 21.76 -6.11
C GLY A 24 18.34 20.68 -5.96
N GLN A 25 18.71 19.41 -6.12
CA GLN A 25 17.82 18.23 -6.05
C GLN A 25 16.98 18.16 -4.76
N TYR A 26 17.50 18.67 -3.64
CA TYR A 26 16.78 18.73 -2.37
C TYR A 26 15.51 19.59 -2.42
N GLN A 27 15.46 20.66 -3.23
CA GLN A 27 14.22 21.43 -3.41
C GLN A 27 13.15 20.61 -4.13
N PHE A 28 13.55 19.82 -5.14
CA PHE A 28 12.63 18.94 -5.86
C PHE A 28 12.13 17.81 -4.97
N GLU A 29 13.00 17.22 -4.15
CA GLU A 29 12.65 16.20 -3.17
C GLU A 29 11.67 16.74 -2.11
N MET A 30 11.93 17.94 -1.57
CA MET A 30 11.03 18.60 -0.61
C MET A 30 9.68 18.96 -1.23
N GLN A 31 9.65 19.47 -2.46
CA GLN A 31 8.39 19.74 -3.17
C GLN A 31 7.62 18.46 -3.48
N ALA A 32 8.32 17.40 -3.88
CA ALA A 32 7.70 16.10 -4.16
C ALA A 32 7.11 15.49 -2.88
N LYS A 33 7.82 15.58 -1.75
CA LYS A 33 7.31 15.16 -0.44
C LYS A 33 6.05 15.92 -0.04
N GLN A 34 6.04 17.26 -0.19
CA GLN A 34 4.85 18.06 0.11
C GLN A 34 3.65 17.69 -0.76
N ARG A 35 3.87 17.43 -2.05
CA ARG A 35 2.82 16.94 -2.95
C ARG A 35 2.32 15.56 -2.50
N LEU A 36 3.23 14.68 -2.11
CA LEU A 36 2.89 13.33 -1.65
C LEU A 36 2.03 13.36 -0.39
N GLU A 37 2.32 14.26 0.55
CA GLU A 37 1.50 14.47 1.76
C GLU A 37 0.06 14.86 1.44
N LEU A 38 -0.17 15.54 0.30
CA LEU A 38 -1.51 15.88 -0.18
C LEU A 38 -2.14 14.76 -1.03
N ILE A 39 -1.34 14.05 -1.84
CA ILE A 39 -1.81 12.95 -2.68
C ILE A 39 -2.27 11.76 -1.83
N LEU A 40 -1.53 11.44 -0.77
CA LEU A 40 -1.81 10.31 0.10
C LEU A 40 -3.26 10.31 0.63
N PRO A 41 -3.76 11.36 1.31
CA PRO A 41 -5.15 11.39 1.78
C PRO A 41 -6.17 11.35 0.64
N VAL A 42 -5.88 11.96 -0.52
CA VAL A 42 -6.77 11.91 -1.69
C VAL A 42 -6.92 10.48 -2.19
N VAL A 43 -5.82 9.73 -2.32
CA VAL A 43 -5.84 8.32 -2.73
C VAL A 43 -6.62 7.48 -1.72
N PHE A 44 -6.39 7.68 -0.42
CA PHE A 44 -7.13 7.00 0.64
C PHE A 44 -8.64 7.23 0.56
N VAL A 45 -9.06 8.48 0.35
CA VAL A 45 -10.48 8.84 0.18
C VAL A 45 -11.08 8.20 -1.08
N VAL A 46 -10.36 8.24 -2.20
CA VAL A 46 -10.84 7.63 -3.46
C VAL A 46 -10.98 6.12 -3.33
N ILE A 47 -9.98 5.43 -2.75
CA ILE A 47 -10.06 3.98 -2.51
C ILE A 47 -11.23 3.66 -1.59
N PHE A 48 -11.37 4.38 -0.47
CA PHE A 48 -12.48 4.17 0.46
C PHE A 48 -13.83 4.38 -0.21
N LEU A 49 -13.97 5.41 -1.04
CA LEU A 49 -15.20 5.70 -1.78
C LEU A 49 -15.51 4.61 -2.80
N LEU A 50 -14.52 4.10 -3.54
CA LEU A 50 -14.71 2.97 -4.46
C LEU A 50 -15.14 1.70 -3.73
N LEU A 51 -14.53 1.39 -2.58
CA LEU A 51 -14.92 0.24 -1.75
C LEU A 51 -16.34 0.40 -1.18
N TYR A 52 -16.69 1.61 -0.74
CA TYR A 52 -18.03 1.92 -0.27
C TYR A 52 -19.08 1.75 -1.38
N LEU A 53 -18.78 2.22 -2.60
CA LEU A 53 -19.67 2.04 -3.75
C LEU A 53 -19.79 0.56 -4.16
N LEU A 54 -18.74 -0.23 -3.98
CA LEU A 54 -18.73 -1.65 -4.33
C LEU A 54 -19.56 -2.51 -3.36
N PHE A 55 -19.41 -2.29 -2.05
CA PHE A 55 -20.02 -3.13 -1.02
C PHE A 55 -21.24 -2.51 -0.34
N HIS A 56 -21.47 -1.21 -0.53
CA HIS A 56 -22.50 -0.41 0.15
C HIS A 56 -22.48 -0.53 1.69
N SER A 57 -21.32 -0.88 2.26
CA SER A 57 -21.15 -1.16 3.69
C SER A 57 -19.84 -0.57 4.19
N VAL A 58 -19.93 0.33 5.18
CA VAL A 58 -18.77 0.98 5.80
C VAL A 58 -17.92 -0.02 6.56
N ALA A 59 -18.54 -1.01 7.21
CA ALA A 59 -17.83 -2.04 7.97
C ALA A 59 -17.03 -2.96 7.05
N GLU A 60 -17.60 -3.37 5.92
CA GLU A 60 -16.91 -4.16 4.90
C GLU A 60 -15.74 -3.37 4.28
N ALA A 61 -15.98 -2.11 3.92
CA ALA A 61 -14.94 -1.23 3.39
C ALA A 61 -13.77 -1.07 4.39
N ALA A 62 -14.06 -0.84 5.68
CA ALA A 62 -13.03 -0.71 6.71
C ALA A 62 -12.28 -2.02 6.98
N LEU A 63 -12.95 -3.17 6.91
CA LEU A 63 -12.32 -4.48 7.07
C LEU A 63 -11.24 -4.75 6.01
N LEU A 64 -11.42 -4.22 4.79
CA LEU A 64 -10.47 -4.37 3.69
C LEU A 64 -9.17 -3.57 3.87
N PHE A 65 -9.13 -2.60 4.77
CA PHE A 65 -7.90 -1.89 5.11
C PHE A 65 -6.95 -2.74 5.95
N PHE A 66 -7.47 -3.70 6.73
CA PHE A 66 -6.65 -4.52 7.63
C PHE A 66 -5.55 -5.32 6.89
N PRO A 67 -5.88 -6.08 5.83
CA PRO A 67 -4.86 -6.76 5.03
C PRO A 67 -3.88 -5.79 4.37
N ALA A 68 -4.33 -4.59 3.99
CA ALA A 68 -3.47 -3.58 3.37
C ALA A 68 -2.42 -3.05 4.35
N PHE A 69 -2.77 -2.82 5.62
CA PHE A 69 -1.78 -2.50 6.66
C PHE A 69 -0.74 -3.61 6.84
N PHE A 70 -1.17 -4.88 6.77
CA PHE A 70 -0.25 -6.01 6.85
C PHE A 70 0.73 -6.04 5.67
N ALA A 71 0.28 -5.72 4.46
CA ALA A 71 1.13 -5.60 3.29
C ALA A 71 2.19 -4.50 3.45
N LEU A 72 1.81 -3.33 3.99
CA LEU A 72 2.74 -2.24 4.28
C LEU A 72 3.84 -2.66 5.28
N ILE A 73 3.47 -3.39 6.33
CA ILE A 73 4.42 -3.93 7.31
C ILE A 73 5.40 -4.91 6.63
N GLY A 74 4.90 -5.79 5.75
CA GLY A 74 5.74 -6.70 4.97
C GLY A 74 6.74 -5.96 4.07
N GLY A 75 6.28 -4.90 3.40
CA GLY A 75 7.15 -4.02 2.60
C GLY A 75 8.23 -3.34 3.46
N LEU A 76 7.85 -2.83 4.64
CA LEU A 76 8.79 -2.16 5.55
C LEU A 76 9.85 -3.13 6.09
N LEU A 77 9.47 -4.35 6.43
CA LEU A 77 10.41 -5.40 6.85
C LEU A 77 11.40 -5.73 5.74
N LEU A 78 10.93 -5.89 4.51
CA LEU A 78 11.80 -6.18 3.37
C LEU A 78 12.74 -5.02 3.06
N GLN A 79 12.24 -3.79 3.07
CA GLN A 79 13.05 -2.58 2.89
C GLN A 79 14.14 -2.47 3.97
N TRP A 80 13.78 -2.73 5.22
CA TRP A 80 14.73 -2.71 6.33
C TRP A 80 15.81 -3.79 6.20
N LEU A 81 15.43 -5.00 5.77
CA LEU A 81 16.37 -6.10 5.54
C LEU A 81 17.37 -5.81 4.41
N LEU A 82 16.92 -5.10 3.37
CA LEU A 82 17.75 -4.71 2.23
C LEU A 82 18.56 -3.42 2.48
N GLY A 83 18.26 -2.69 3.56
CA GLY A 83 18.97 -1.45 3.93
C GLY A 83 18.66 -0.27 3.01
N TYR A 84 17.51 -0.24 2.35
CA TYR A 84 17.12 0.87 1.47
C TYR A 84 16.59 2.08 2.26
N GLU A 85 17.07 3.28 1.90
CA GLU A 85 16.61 4.55 2.45
C GLU A 85 15.17 4.88 2.02
N PHE A 86 14.46 5.65 2.84
CA PHE A 86 13.11 6.08 2.51
C PHE A 86 13.15 7.27 1.53
N SER A 87 12.89 7.02 0.26
CA SER A 87 12.83 8.04 -0.80
C SER A 87 11.40 8.30 -1.29
N VAL A 88 11.23 9.31 -2.14
CA VAL A 88 9.94 9.59 -2.81
C VAL A 88 9.52 8.40 -3.68
N ALA A 89 10.46 7.73 -4.36
CA ALA A 89 10.18 6.56 -5.19
C ALA A 89 9.65 5.39 -4.34
N VAL A 90 10.29 5.13 -3.20
CA VAL A 90 9.83 4.13 -2.22
C VAL A 90 8.43 4.45 -1.72
N ALA A 91 8.15 5.71 -1.41
CA ALA A 91 6.84 6.12 -0.92
C ALA A 91 5.72 5.95 -1.97
N VAL A 92 6.01 6.22 -3.25
CA VAL A 92 5.10 5.89 -4.37
C VAL A 92 4.92 4.37 -4.49
N GLY A 93 5.98 3.59 -4.31
CA GLY A 93 5.91 2.13 -4.25
C GLY A 93 4.97 1.61 -3.16
N TYR A 94 4.99 2.20 -1.97
CA TYR A 94 4.05 1.84 -0.89
C TYR A 94 2.59 2.17 -1.23
N ILE A 95 2.33 3.26 -1.96
CA ILE A 95 0.98 3.57 -2.45
C ILE A 95 0.51 2.50 -3.45
N ALA A 96 1.38 2.09 -4.37
CA ALA A 96 1.07 1.02 -5.31
C ALA A 96 0.84 -0.33 -4.58
N LEU A 97 1.69 -0.67 -3.61
CA LEU A 97 1.54 -1.86 -2.77
C LEU A 97 0.22 -1.87 -2.01
N PHE A 98 -0.18 -0.72 -1.47
CA PHE A 98 -1.45 -0.55 -0.79
C PHE A 98 -2.62 -0.87 -1.73
N GLY A 99 -2.60 -0.33 -2.96
CA GLY A 99 -3.62 -0.62 -3.99
C GLY A 99 -3.72 -2.11 -4.33
N ILE A 100 -2.59 -2.78 -4.57
CA ILE A 100 -2.54 -4.23 -4.88
C ILE A 100 -3.07 -5.06 -3.70
N ALA A 101 -2.76 -4.66 -2.47
CA ALA A 101 -3.24 -5.33 -1.27
C ALA A 101 -4.77 -5.19 -1.13
N VAL A 102 -5.31 -3.99 -1.38
CA VAL A 102 -6.75 -3.75 -1.39
C VAL A 102 -7.42 -4.55 -2.50
N GLU A 103 -6.86 -4.60 -3.71
CA GLU A 103 -7.38 -5.42 -4.82
C GLU A 103 -7.52 -6.90 -4.40
N THR A 104 -6.46 -7.46 -3.81
CA THR A 104 -6.46 -8.85 -3.34
C THR A 104 -7.50 -9.08 -2.23
N ALA A 105 -7.70 -8.10 -1.34
CA ALA A 105 -8.71 -8.16 -0.30
C ALA A 105 -10.14 -8.02 -0.86
N VAL A 106 -10.35 -7.22 -1.91
CA VAL A 106 -11.65 -7.10 -2.59
C VAL A 106 -12.02 -8.42 -3.25
N VAL A 107 -11.07 -9.04 -3.96
CA VAL A 107 -11.28 -10.35 -4.60
C VAL A 107 -11.75 -11.38 -3.57
N MET A 108 -11.10 -11.44 -2.40
CA MET A 108 -11.54 -12.26 -1.28
C MET A 108 -13.01 -12.05 -0.91
N MET A 109 -13.38 -10.80 -0.70
CA MET A 109 -14.72 -10.44 -0.21
C MET A 109 -15.80 -10.78 -1.23
N VAL A 110 -15.49 -10.63 -2.53
CA VAL A 110 -16.38 -11.05 -3.63
C VAL A 110 -16.59 -12.57 -3.62
N TYR A 111 -15.52 -13.37 -3.50
CA TYR A 111 -15.64 -14.83 -3.45
C TYR A 111 -16.38 -15.32 -2.20
N LEU A 112 -16.13 -14.71 -1.03
CA LEU A 112 -16.84 -15.03 0.22
C LEU A 112 -18.32 -14.69 0.14
N ARG A 113 -18.67 -13.50 -0.37
CA ARG A 113 -20.07 -13.11 -0.59
C ARG A 113 -20.76 -14.03 -1.58
N GLY A 114 -20.12 -14.36 -2.69
CA GLY A 114 -20.66 -15.29 -3.69
C GLY A 114 -20.97 -16.66 -3.09
N ALA A 115 -20.02 -17.25 -2.35
CA ALA A 115 -20.22 -18.54 -1.68
C ALA A 115 -21.34 -18.49 -0.62
N LEU A 116 -21.44 -17.39 0.13
CA LEU A 116 -22.50 -17.20 1.13
C LEU A 116 -23.88 -17.01 0.50
N GLU A 117 -23.99 -16.18 -0.55
CA GLU A 117 -25.24 -15.92 -1.27
C GLU A 117 -25.80 -17.19 -1.93
N GLU A 118 -24.95 -18.04 -2.50
CA GLU A 118 -25.36 -19.30 -3.10
C GLU A 118 -25.99 -20.25 -2.07
N ARG A 119 -25.45 -20.29 -0.85
CA ARG A 119 -25.99 -21.07 0.26
C ARG A 119 -27.25 -20.45 0.86
N LEU A 120 -27.34 -19.12 0.95
CA LEU A 120 -28.54 -18.40 1.41
C LEU A 120 -29.77 -18.66 0.54
N LYS A 121 -29.59 -18.89 -0.78
CA LYS A 121 -30.67 -19.26 -1.70
C LYS A 121 -31.31 -20.61 -1.40
N SER A 122 -30.66 -21.46 -0.59
CA SER A 122 -31.21 -22.78 -0.23
C SER A 122 -32.34 -22.74 0.81
N HIS A 123 -32.74 -21.58 1.34
CA HIS A 123 -33.90 -21.37 2.23
C HIS A 123 -33.89 -22.09 3.60
N HIS A 124 -32.76 -22.67 4.03
CA HIS A 124 -32.58 -23.20 5.39
C HIS A 124 -31.81 -22.19 6.26
N ALA A 125 -32.05 -22.20 7.59
CA ALA A 125 -31.28 -21.38 8.52
C ALA A 125 -29.81 -21.85 8.50
N LEU A 126 -28.90 -20.92 8.21
CA LEU A 126 -27.47 -21.21 8.16
C LEU A 126 -26.97 -21.74 9.50
N THR A 127 -26.48 -22.97 9.48
CA THR A 127 -25.81 -23.57 10.63
C THR A 127 -24.36 -23.09 10.66
N ARG A 128 -23.71 -23.09 11.84
CA ARG A 128 -22.29 -22.69 11.97
C ARG A 128 -21.37 -23.51 11.04
N GLU A 129 -21.65 -24.80 10.91
CA GLU A 129 -20.92 -25.71 10.03
C GLU A 129 -21.05 -25.32 8.55
N GLU A 130 -22.21 -24.84 8.12
CA GLU A 130 -22.45 -24.40 6.74
C GLU A 130 -21.76 -23.06 6.45
N LEU A 131 -21.67 -22.18 7.44
CA LEU A 131 -20.92 -20.93 7.33
C LEU A 131 -19.41 -21.20 7.21
N GLU A 132 -18.88 -22.13 8.01
CA GLU A 132 -17.49 -22.57 7.92
C GLU A 132 -17.21 -23.23 6.55
N ALA A 133 -18.10 -24.10 6.08
CA ALA A 133 -17.99 -24.72 4.76
C ALA A 133 -18.00 -23.67 3.64
N ALA A 134 -18.89 -22.68 3.69
CA ALA A 134 -18.93 -21.58 2.72
C ALA A 134 -17.66 -20.73 2.73
N ALA A 135 -17.10 -20.47 3.92
CA ALA A 135 -15.82 -19.77 4.04
C ALA A 135 -14.66 -20.56 3.45
N ILE A 136 -14.64 -21.89 3.63
CA ILE A 136 -13.64 -22.78 3.03
C ILE A 136 -13.79 -22.83 1.51
N ASP A 137 -15.01 -23.03 0.99
CA ASP A 137 -15.29 -23.07 -0.44
C ASP A 137 -14.84 -21.76 -1.12
N GLY A 138 -15.23 -20.60 -0.54
CA GLY A 138 -14.79 -19.28 -1.01
C GLY A 138 -13.27 -19.09 -0.94
N ALA A 139 -12.62 -19.63 0.10
CA ALA A 139 -11.16 -19.57 0.23
C ALA A 139 -10.42 -20.44 -0.79
N VAL A 140 -10.95 -21.60 -1.17
CA VAL A 140 -10.33 -22.47 -2.18
C VAL A 140 -10.46 -21.87 -3.57
N LEU A 141 -11.61 -21.29 -3.91
CA LEU A 141 -11.87 -20.69 -5.22
C LEU A 141 -10.89 -19.55 -5.56
N ARG A 142 -10.44 -18.79 -4.56
CA ARG A 142 -9.51 -17.67 -4.77
C ARG A 142 -8.06 -18.11 -4.97
N LEU A 143 -7.68 -19.34 -4.59
CA LEU A 143 -6.28 -19.75 -4.51
C LEU A 143 -5.57 -19.62 -5.87
N ARG A 144 -6.23 -20.05 -6.95
CA ARG A 144 -5.67 -19.96 -8.31
C ARG A 144 -5.47 -18.50 -8.78
N PRO A 145 -6.49 -17.62 -8.71
CA PRO A 145 -6.32 -16.21 -9.03
C PRO A 145 -5.22 -15.51 -8.22
N VAL A 146 -5.21 -15.70 -6.89
CA VAL A 146 -4.26 -15.01 -6.00
C VAL A 146 -2.82 -15.48 -6.26
N LEU A 147 -2.61 -16.78 -6.45
CA LEU A 147 -1.27 -17.27 -6.78
C LEU A 147 -0.78 -16.75 -8.13
N MET A 148 -1.66 -16.69 -9.14
CA MET A 148 -1.31 -16.16 -10.46
C MET A 148 -0.82 -14.71 -10.36
N THR A 149 -1.55 -13.84 -9.66
CA THR A 149 -1.17 -12.43 -9.53
C THR A 149 0.10 -12.27 -8.71
N VAL A 150 0.22 -12.97 -7.57
CA VAL A 150 1.42 -12.90 -6.72
C VAL A 150 2.66 -13.38 -7.46
N CYS A 151 2.58 -14.51 -8.18
CA CYS A 151 3.70 -15.02 -8.98
C CYS A 151 4.08 -14.05 -10.10
N ALA A 152 3.11 -13.44 -10.78
CA ALA A 152 3.37 -12.44 -11.82
C ALA A 152 4.06 -11.20 -11.25
N VAL A 153 3.58 -10.68 -10.12
CA VAL A 153 4.18 -9.53 -9.43
C VAL A 153 5.62 -9.86 -9.03
N ILE A 154 5.85 -10.96 -8.32
CA ILE A 154 7.21 -11.37 -7.90
C ILE A 154 8.11 -11.59 -9.12
N GLY A 155 7.64 -12.29 -10.15
CA GLY A 155 8.41 -12.53 -11.37
C GLY A 155 8.78 -11.25 -12.12
N SER A 156 7.92 -10.22 -12.10
CA SER A 156 8.19 -8.94 -12.74
C SER A 156 9.12 -8.02 -11.93
N LEU A 157 9.01 -8.04 -10.60
CA LEU A 157 9.73 -7.12 -9.71
C LEU A 157 11.05 -7.69 -9.18
N ALA A 158 11.16 -9.01 -9.02
CA ALA A 158 12.39 -9.63 -8.50
C ALA A 158 13.65 -9.29 -9.32
N PRO A 159 13.64 -9.25 -10.67
CA PRO A 159 14.82 -8.90 -11.45
C PRO A 159 15.28 -7.45 -11.20
N ILE A 160 14.32 -6.54 -11.07
CA ILE A 160 14.57 -5.10 -10.85
C ILE A 160 15.29 -4.90 -9.50
N LEU A 161 14.96 -5.71 -8.49
CA LEU A 161 15.57 -5.61 -7.16
C LEU A 161 17.06 -6.04 -7.16
N TRP A 162 17.47 -6.95 -8.05
CA TRP A 162 18.85 -7.45 -8.13
C TRP A 162 19.74 -6.65 -9.10
N GLU A 163 19.14 -5.80 -9.92
CA GLU A 163 19.86 -5.04 -10.91
C GLU A 163 20.70 -3.94 -10.22
N THR A 164 22.01 -4.18 -10.09
CA THR A 164 23.00 -3.22 -9.57
C THR A 164 23.53 -2.27 -10.65
N GLY A 165 22.74 -2.05 -11.71
CA GLY A 165 23.07 -1.23 -12.87
C GLY A 165 22.84 0.27 -12.68
N ILE A 166 23.24 1.04 -13.71
CA ILE A 166 23.09 2.50 -13.79
C ILE A 166 21.59 2.83 -13.81
N GLY A 167 21.08 3.44 -12.73
CA GLY A 167 19.64 3.72 -12.54
C GLY A 167 19.03 3.10 -11.27
N SER A 168 19.80 2.33 -10.49
CA SER A 168 19.36 1.81 -9.17
C SER A 168 19.36 2.86 -8.03
N ASP A 169 19.84 4.09 -8.30
CA ASP A 169 20.03 5.16 -7.32
C ASP A 169 19.26 6.46 -7.66
N VAL A 170 18.15 6.35 -8.42
CA VAL A 170 17.24 7.46 -8.72
C VAL A 170 15.89 7.34 -8.01
#